data_AF-A0AA88ZI54-F1
#
_entry.id   AF-A0AA88ZI54-F1
#
_cell.length_a   1.000
_cell.length_b   1.000
_cell.length_c   1.000
_cell.angle_alpha   90.00
_cell.angle_beta   90.00
_cell.angle_gamma   90.00
#
_symmetry.space_group_name_H-M   'P 1'
#
loop_
_entity.id
_entity.type
_entity.pdbx_description
1 polymer ?
#
loop_
_entity_poly.entity_id
_entity_poly.type
_entity_poly.pdbx_seq_one_letter_code
_entity_poly.pdbx_strand_id
1 'polypeptide(L)'
;MKKLVPLLLIVLSIPFVLFSQTDASQIQQTLTQNFSLVDQFSQLAPMAINPYITIFLTSLCSKIGFHNDFVATNPFFNNWFVLILFGALFLFTALVGTVFKTNKATAPIGLADNYLSNHAALIINGFVMLAPTFLSDNPAHDEIVYQASFFSISLKTILVLAVSMYFLVIVMTFRFFIDILIFLSPIPLIDTILEVSKIVLSIVFVLISIISPITSVIFSGIMFIVALFFYRKSIRLVTRIKYLLVYPILNVFRKKDTILTNGTTLSILVYINKETKQFKKGKVARLEKRDNQIFLLQKRFLLAHKEEEITLENCYLTQTHLDTNLTNEIGDTSLILNRSYHKFIDEIAKELQVDIQKKATLSLNLNTGFLAKLKNMFTKSDIAELKSIPD
;
A
#
# COMPACT_ATOMS: atom_id res chain seq x y z
N MET A 1 15.33 4.27 7.23
CA MET A 1 15.53 4.51 8.67
C MET A 1 16.07 5.92 8.93
N LYS A 2 17.22 6.35 8.39
CA LYS A 2 17.75 7.72 8.61
C LYS A 2 16.79 8.90 8.34
N LYS A 3 15.79 8.78 7.45
CA LYS A 3 14.76 9.81 7.20
C LYS A 3 13.41 9.62 7.92
N LEU A 4 13.17 8.45 8.52
CA LEU A 4 11.91 8.13 9.22
C LEU A 4 12.02 8.44 10.73
N VAL A 5 13.24 8.34 11.28
CA VAL A 5 13.57 8.68 12.67
C VAL A 5 13.27 10.16 13.02
N PRO A 6 13.59 11.17 12.19
CA PRO A 6 13.26 12.56 12.55
C PRO A 6 11.75 12.83 12.58
N LEU A 7 10.96 12.20 11.70
CA LEU A 7 9.50 12.37 11.71
C LEU A 7 8.84 11.61 12.86
N LEU A 8 9.38 10.44 13.23
CA LEU A 8 8.98 9.70 14.43
C LEU A 8 9.34 10.46 15.72
N LEU A 9 10.49 11.13 15.76
CA LEU A 9 10.87 12.02 16.85
C LEU A 9 9.93 13.21 16.93
N ILE A 10 9.48 13.80 15.82
CA ILE A 10 8.46 14.88 15.82
C ILE A 10 7.12 14.35 16.35
N VAL A 11 6.65 13.19 15.89
CA VAL A 11 5.37 12.60 16.33
C VAL A 11 5.40 12.23 17.82
N LEU A 12 6.53 11.71 18.31
CA LEU A 12 6.73 11.40 19.73
C LEU A 12 7.07 12.64 20.57
N SER A 13 7.58 13.73 20.00
CA SER A 13 7.96 14.93 20.74
C SER A 13 6.83 15.93 20.90
N ILE A 14 5.74 15.85 20.12
CA ILE A 14 4.57 16.73 20.28
C ILE A 14 4.02 16.70 21.72
N PRO A 15 3.84 15.53 22.38
CA PRO A 15 3.46 15.50 23.78
C PRO A 15 4.51 16.13 24.72
N PHE A 16 5.80 15.89 24.46
CA PHE A 16 6.90 16.33 25.34
C PHE A 16 7.25 17.82 25.21
N VAL A 17 7.06 18.43 24.04
CA VAL A 17 7.26 19.88 23.84
C VAL A 17 6.17 20.70 24.53
N LEU A 18 5.02 20.09 24.85
CA LEU A 18 3.88 20.76 25.49
C LEU A 18 3.90 20.71 27.02
N PHE A 19 4.70 19.85 27.64
CA PHE A 19 4.88 19.83 29.09
C PHE A 19 5.77 20.97 29.62
N SER A 20 6.31 21.84 28.76
CA SER A 20 7.21 22.94 29.16
C SER A 20 6.52 24.30 29.34
N GLN A 21 5.20 24.37 29.41
CA GLN A 21 4.47 25.63 29.58
C GLN A 21 4.05 25.84 31.05
N THR A 22 4.32 27.04 31.57
CA THR A 22 4.33 27.38 33.01
C THR A 22 3.00 27.89 33.57
N ASP A 23 1.93 28.03 32.77
CA ASP A 23 0.67 28.66 33.21
C ASP A 23 -0.52 27.67 33.26
N ALA A 24 -1.20 27.62 34.41
CA ALA A 24 -2.29 26.67 34.70
C ALA A 24 -3.52 26.79 33.77
N SER A 25 -3.82 27.98 33.25
CA SER A 25 -4.93 28.19 32.29
C SER A 25 -4.60 27.64 30.90
N GLN A 26 -3.34 27.72 30.48
CA GLN A 26 -2.84 27.15 29.23
C GLN A 26 -2.80 25.62 29.30
N ILE A 27 -2.55 25.05 30.48
CA ILE A 27 -2.60 23.60 30.70
C ILE A 27 -4.02 23.05 30.42
N GLN A 28 -5.08 23.68 30.92
CA GLN A 28 -6.46 23.21 30.72
C GLN A 28 -6.89 23.26 29.23
N GLN A 29 -6.55 24.35 28.54
CA GLN A 29 -6.81 24.49 27.09
C GLN A 29 -6.00 23.46 26.29
N THR A 30 -4.72 23.26 26.62
CA THR A 30 -3.86 22.27 25.97
C THR A 30 -4.34 20.84 26.21
N LEU A 31 -4.79 20.52 27.42
CA LEU A 31 -5.36 19.20 27.75
C LEU A 31 -6.63 18.94 26.92
N THR A 32 -7.53 19.90 26.84
CA THR A 32 -8.77 19.79 26.04
C THR A 32 -8.44 19.60 24.55
N GLN A 33 -7.45 20.34 24.04
CA GLN A 33 -6.97 20.16 22.67
C GLN A 33 -6.35 18.77 22.45
N ASN A 34 -5.60 18.23 23.40
CA ASN A 34 -5.01 16.90 23.31
C ASN A 34 -6.08 15.80 23.31
N PHE A 35 -7.13 15.93 24.12
CA PHE A 35 -8.26 14.99 24.09
C PHE A 35 -8.93 14.96 22.71
N SER A 36 -9.14 16.12 22.08
CA SER A 36 -9.70 16.17 20.72
C SER A 36 -8.84 15.45 19.68
N LEU A 37 -7.51 15.51 19.81
CA LEU A 37 -6.56 14.79 18.94
C LEU A 37 -6.60 13.28 19.20
N VAL A 38 -6.69 12.88 20.48
CA VAL A 38 -6.82 11.48 20.86
C VAL A 38 -8.09 10.88 20.26
N ASP A 39 -9.20 11.60 20.30
CA ASP A 39 -10.46 11.11 19.73
C ASP A 39 -10.38 10.96 18.20
N GLN A 40 -9.72 11.90 17.51
CA GLN A 40 -9.45 11.80 16.07
C GLN A 40 -8.55 10.61 15.73
N PHE A 41 -7.47 10.41 16.49
CA PHE A 41 -6.53 9.32 16.25
C PHE A 41 -7.06 7.94 16.68
N SER A 42 -8.06 7.89 17.56
CA SER A 42 -8.68 6.64 18.02
C SER A 42 -9.28 5.80 16.89
N GLN A 43 -9.65 6.44 15.77
CA GLN A 43 -10.24 5.79 14.61
C GLN A 43 -9.20 5.23 13.62
N LEU A 44 -7.90 5.54 13.78
CA LEU A 44 -6.88 5.16 12.80
C LEU A 44 -6.56 3.65 12.80
N ALA A 45 -6.47 3.03 13.98
CA ALA A 45 -6.25 1.59 14.10
C ALA A 45 -7.34 0.75 13.41
N PRO A 46 -8.64 0.90 13.76
CA PRO A 46 -9.68 0.11 13.11
C PRO A 46 -9.72 0.40 11.61
N MET A 47 -9.53 1.66 11.20
CA MET A 47 -9.59 2.04 9.78
C MET A 47 -8.42 1.47 8.96
N ALA A 48 -7.23 1.32 9.55
CA ALA A 48 -6.11 0.63 8.91
C ALA A 48 -6.39 -0.86 8.71
N ILE A 49 -7.20 -1.49 9.59
CA ILE A 49 -7.55 -2.92 9.54
C ILE A 49 -8.74 -3.18 8.61
N ASN A 50 -9.78 -2.37 8.63
CA ASN A 50 -10.84 -2.42 7.63
C ASN A 50 -11.60 -1.09 7.62
N PRO A 51 -11.43 -0.25 6.58
CA PRO A 51 -12.06 1.05 6.55
C PRO A 51 -13.57 0.98 6.39
N TYR A 52 -14.10 0.00 5.65
CA TYR A 52 -15.54 -0.09 5.41
C TYR A 52 -16.31 -0.48 6.67
N ILE A 53 -15.81 -1.50 7.40
CA ILE A 53 -16.36 -1.89 8.71
C ILE A 53 -16.28 -0.72 9.68
N THR A 54 -15.14 -0.04 9.74
CA THR A 54 -14.91 1.07 10.67
C THR A 54 -15.94 2.17 10.47
N ILE A 55 -16.11 2.66 9.24
CA ILE A 55 -17.09 3.74 8.99
C ILE A 55 -18.52 3.27 9.20
N PHE A 56 -18.86 2.06 8.74
CA PHE A 56 -20.19 1.51 8.91
C PHE A 56 -20.58 1.40 10.39
N LEU A 57 -19.74 0.78 11.21
CA LEU A 57 -20.01 0.61 12.63
C LEU A 57 -19.94 1.91 13.40
N THR A 58 -18.96 2.77 13.14
CA THR A 58 -18.89 4.07 13.82
C THR A 58 -20.10 4.95 13.47
N SER A 59 -20.59 4.93 12.23
CA SER A 59 -21.82 5.63 11.83
C SER A 59 -23.08 5.00 12.45
N LEU A 60 -23.16 3.68 12.51
CA LEU A 60 -24.26 2.97 13.18
C LEU A 60 -24.30 3.30 14.69
N CYS A 61 -23.16 3.24 15.36
CA CYS A 61 -23.02 3.59 16.77
C CYS A 61 -23.40 5.06 17.04
N SER A 62 -22.97 5.98 16.17
CA SER A 62 -23.40 7.39 16.21
C SER A 62 -24.93 7.52 16.19
N LYS A 63 -25.63 6.78 15.31
CA LYS A 63 -27.10 6.81 15.19
C LYS A 63 -27.84 6.20 16.37
N ILE A 64 -27.25 5.22 17.05
CA ILE A 64 -27.84 4.57 18.23
C ILE A 64 -27.56 5.39 19.52
N GLY A 65 -26.79 6.47 19.43
CA GLY A 65 -26.41 7.31 20.57
C GLY A 65 -25.23 6.76 21.37
N PHE A 66 -24.48 5.81 20.80
CA PHE A 66 -23.26 5.26 21.38
C PHE A 66 -22.03 5.86 20.69
N HIS A 67 -21.50 6.95 21.21
CA HIS A 67 -20.43 7.71 20.56
C HIS A 67 -19.50 8.40 21.56
N ASN A 68 -18.26 8.63 21.15
CA ASN A 68 -17.37 9.59 21.80
C ASN A 68 -17.61 11.01 21.25
N ASP A 69 -16.97 12.02 21.82
CA ASP A 69 -17.19 13.43 21.46
C ASP A 69 -16.88 13.72 19.99
N PHE A 70 -15.84 13.11 19.42
CA PHE A 70 -15.51 13.25 18.01
C PHE A 70 -16.57 12.65 17.09
N VAL A 71 -17.07 11.46 17.39
CA VAL A 71 -18.09 10.79 16.56
C VAL A 71 -19.45 11.48 16.68
N ALA A 72 -19.75 12.06 17.85
CA ALA A 72 -20.97 12.84 18.08
C ALA A 72 -21.00 14.12 17.24
N THR A 73 -19.86 14.81 17.17
CA THR A 73 -19.74 16.14 16.55
C THR A 73 -19.40 16.10 15.07
N ASN A 74 -18.94 14.96 14.55
CA ASN A 74 -18.51 14.85 13.16
C ASN A 74 -19.71 14.59 12.21
N PRO A 75 -20.02 15.51 11.28
CA PRO A 75 -21.17 15.39 10.39
C PRO A 75 -21.06 14.21 9.43
N PHE A 76 -19.86 13.67 9.20
CA PHE A 76 -19.66 12.48 8.37
C PHE A 76 -20.33 11.23 8.96
N PHE A 77 -20.20 11.00 10.28
CA PHE A 77 -20.75 9.81 10.92
C PHE A 77 -22.26 9.91 11.18
N ASN A 78 -22.79 11.13 11.34
CA ASN A 78 -24.22 11.38 11.52
C ASN A 78 -25.00 11.41 10.18
N ASN A 79 -24.43 10.98 9.06
CA ASN A 79 -25.11 10.96 7.77
C ASN A 79 -25.66 9.56 7.41
N TRP A 80 -26.97 9.45 7.16
CA TRP A 80 -27.62 8.19 6.76
C TRP A 80 -27.08 7.61 5.45
N PHE A 81 -26.70 8.46 4.50
CA PHE A 81 -26.09 8.03 3.25
C PHE A 81 -24.75 7.31 3.50
N VAL A 82 -23.93 7.83 4.42
CA VAL A 82 -22.65 7.22 4.81
C VAL A 82 -22.91 5.84 5.42
N LEU A 83 -23.86 5.71 6.35
CA LEU A 83 -24.23 4.41 6.93
C LEU A 83 -24.60 3.38 5.85
N ILE A 84 -25.51 3.73 4.93
CA ILE A 84 -26.01 2.81 3.91
C ILE A 84 -24.91 2.44 2.92
N LEU A 85 -24.16 3.42 2.42
CA LEU A 85 -23.09 3.20 1.44
C LEU A 85 -21.99 2.29 2.01
N PHE A 86 -21.51 2.59 3.23
CA PHE A 86 -20.44 1.81 3.86
C PHE A 86 -20.94 0.45 4.35
N GLY A 87 -22.22 0.31 4.71
CA GLY A 87 -22.85 -0.98 4.97
C GLY A 87 -22.90 -1.86 3.71
N ALA A 88 -23.30 -1.30 2.57
CA ALA A 88 -23.30 -2.02 1.30
C ALA A 88 -21.89 -2.44 0.85
N LEU A 89 -20.91 -1.53 0.98
CA LEU A 89 -19.50 -1.84 0.70
C LEU A 89 -18.96 -2.91 1.66
N PHE A 90 -19.27 -2.83 2.95
CA PHE A 90 -18.89 -3.87 3.91
C PHE A 90 -19.48 -5.24 3.52
N LEU A 91 -20.78 -5.33 3.26
CA LEU A 91 -21.42 -6.58 2.86
C LEU A 91 -20.81 -7.14 1.57
N PHE A 92 -20.56 -6.28 0.59
CA PHE A 92 -19.87 -6.68 -0.64
C PHE A 92 -18.48 -7.25 -0.36
N THR A 93 -17.66 -6.54 0.42
CA THR A 93 -16.30 -6.99 0.77
C THR A 93 -16.28 -8.26 1.63
N ALA A 94 -17.23 -8.41 2.55
CA ALA A 94 -17.37 -9.62 3.37
C ALA A 94 -17.76 -10.84 2.50
N LEU A 95 -18.67 -10.66 1.55
CA LEU A 95 -19.02 -11.70 0.57
C LEU A 95 -17.83 -12.04 -0.34
N VAL A 96 -17.12 -11.02 -0.85
CA VAL A 96 -15.91 -11.22 -1.67
C VAL A 96 -14.82 -11.97 -0.89
N GLY A 97 -14.59 -11.59 0.36
CA GLY A 97 -13.61 -12.23 1.23
C GLY A 97 -13.94 -13.69 1.53
N THR A 98 -15.18 -13.99 1.91
CA THR A 98 -15.57 -15.33 2.37
C THR A 98 -15.92 -16.31 1.26
N VAL A 99 -16.63 -15.86 0.21
CA VAL A 99 -17.18 -16.73 -0.83
C VAL A 99 -16.31 -16.71 -2.09
N PHE A 100 -15.73 -15.56 -2.44
CA PHE A 100 -15.02 -15.40 -3.71
C PHE A 100 -13.50 -15.60 -3.59
N LYS A 101 -12.85 -15.44 -2.42
CA LYS A 101 -11.40 -15.74 -2.32
C LYS A 101 -11.07 -17.23 -2.27
N THR A 102 -12.04 -18.09 -1.95
CA THR A 102 -11.85 -19.55 -1.86
C THR A 102 -11.73 -20.22 -3.24
N ASN A 103 -12.16 -19.56 -4.32
CA ASN A 103 -12.07 -20.09 -5.68
C ASN A 103 -10.98 -19.38 -6.51
N LYS A 104 -10.14 -20.16 -7.22
CA LYS A 104 -8.97 -19.67 -7.96
C LYS A 104 -9.31 -18.74 -9.13
N ALA A 105 -10.54 -18.80 -9.64
CA ALA A 105 -11.01 -17.90 -10.70
C ALA A 105 -11.29 -16.47 -10.20
N THR A 106 -11.50 -16.30 -8.90
CA THR A 106 -11.98 -15.06 -8.27
C THR A 106 -10.94 -14.44 -7.32
N ALA A 107 -9.77 -15.07 -7.16
CA ALA A 107 -8.61 -14.51 -6.49
C ALA A 107 -8.19 -13.10 -7.00
N PRO A 108 -8.27 -12.77 -8.31
CA PRO A 108 -8.00 -11.41 -8.79
C PRO A 108 -8.99 -10.36 -8.26
N ILE A 109 -10.25 -10.75 -8.01
CA ILE A 109 -11.28 -9.89 -7.42
C ILE A 109 -10.94 -9.61 -5.95
N GLY A 110 -10.49 -10.61 -5.21
CA GLY A 110 -10.00 -10.43 -3.84
C GLY A 110 -8.76 -9.53 -3.73
N LEU A 111 -7.87 -9.55 -4.73
CA LEU A 111 -6.72 -8.63 -4.79
C LEU A 111 -7.16 -7.20 -5.14
N ALA A 112 -8.12 -7.04 -6.04
CA ALA A 112 -8.69 -5.74 -6.39
C ALA A 112 -9.42 -5.11 -5.19
N ASP A 113 -10.18 -5.91 -4.44
CA ASP A 113 -10.84 -5.50 -3.21
C ASP A 113 -9.83 -5.00 -2.16
N ASN A 114 -8.77 -5.76 -1.90
CA ASN A 114 -7.69 -5.33 -1.00
C ASN A 114 -7.02 -4.02 -1.45
N TYR A 115 -6.81 -3.84 -2.76
CA TYR A 115 -6.24 -2.61 -3.33
C TYR A 115 -7.18 -1.41 -3.15
N LEU A 116 -8.48 -1.58 -3.45
CA LEU A 116 -9.51 -0.58 -3.28
C LEU A 116 -9.66 -0.18 -1.82
N SER A 117 -9.73 -1.16 -0.92
CA SER A 117 -9.82 -0.93 0.53
C SER A 117 -8.66 -0.07 1.05
N ASN A 118 -7.43 -0.33 0.61
CA ASN A 118 -6.26 0.46 1.02
C ASN A 118 -6.31 1.92 0.54
N HIS A 119 -6.77 2.16 -0.69
CA HIS A 119 -6.93 3.53 -1.20
C HIS A 119 -8.12 4.23 -0.54
N ALA A 120 -9.21 3.49 -0.32
CA ALA A 120 -10.39 3.97 0.36
C ALA A 120 -10.05 4.42 1.78
N ALA A 121 -9.27 3.66 2.55
CA ALA A 121 -8.87 4.05 3.91
C ALA A 121 -8.22 5.44 3.97
N LEU A 122 -7.35 5.77 3.01
CA LEU A 122 -6.74 7.11 2.94
C LEU A 122 -7.78 8.18 2.58
N ILE A 123 -8.56 7.95 1.54
CA ILE A 123 -9.57 8.92 1.08
C ILE A 123 -10.60 9.18 2.19
N ILE A 124 -11.08 8.13 2.84
CA ILE A 124 -12.01 8.17 3.96
C ILE A 124 -11.40 8.93 5.14
N ASN A 125 -10.14 8.68 5.49
CA ASN A 125 -9.44 9.46 6.52
C ASN A 125 -9.48 10.96 6.20
N GLY A 126 -9.23 11.30 4.94
CA GLY A 126 -9.30 12.67 4.45
C GLY A 126 -10.68 13.29 4.69
N PHE A 127 -11.74 12.59 4.29
CA PHE A 127 -13.11 13.06 4.53
C PHE A 127 -13.47 13.13 6.02
N VAL A 128 -13.13 12.13 6.83
CA VAL A 128 -13.43 12.12 8.27
C VAL A 128 -12.74 13.28 8.98
N MET A 129 -11.49 13.59 8.63
CA MET A 129 -10.72 14.68 9.25
C MET A 129 -11.12 16.07 8.75
N LEU A 130 -11.59 16.18 7.50
CA LEU A 130 -11.97 17.47 6.89
C LEU A 130 -13.47 17.78 6.95
N ALA A 131 -14.33 16.78 7.19
CA ALA A 131 -15.77 16.98 7.27
C ALA A 131 -16.16 18.05 8.30
N PRO A 132 -15.58 18.09 9.52
CA PRO A 132 -15.87 19.15 10.48
C PRO A 132 -15.50 20.57 9.98
N THR A 133 -14.52 20.70 9.08
CA THR A 133 -14.13 22.01 8.52
C THR A 133 -15.00 22.49 7.36
N PHE A 134 -15.71 21.57 6.69
CA PHE A 134 -16.51 21.91 5.50
C PHE A 134 -18.01 21.80 5.70
N LEU A 135 -18.45 21.02 6.68
CA LEU A 135 -19.86 20.64 6.86
C LEU A 135 -20.42 21.08 8.23
N SER A 136 -19.60 21.68 9.09
CA SER A 136 -20.07 22.20 10.39
C SER A 136 -20.32 23.70 10.29
N ASP A 137 -21.55 24.14 10.57
CA ASP A 137 -21.97 25.55 10.57
C ASP A 137 -21.53 26.34 11.82
N ASN A 138 -20.50 25.88 12.54
CA ASN A 138 -20.17 26.42 13.86
C ASN A 138 -19.04 27.48 13.78
N PRO A 139 -19.30 28.76 14.13
CA PRO A 139 -18.32 29.86 14.00
C PRO A 139 -17.15 29.81 15.00
N ALA A 140 -17.08 28.80 15.88
CA ALA A 140 -16.04 28.65 16.90
C ALA A 140 -14.72 28.04 16.38
N HIS A 141 -14.53 27.91 15.06
CA HIS A 141 -13.31 27.35 14.44
C HIS A 141 -12.37 28.41 13.84
N ASP A 142 -12.49 29.66 14.27
CA ASP A 142 -11.56 30.76 13.94
C ASP A 142 -10.18 30.59 14.61
N GLU A 143 -9.42 29.58 14.18
CA GLU A 143 -7.97 29.51 14.41
C GLU A 143 -7.22 29.75 13.09
N ILE A 144 -6.42 30.83 13.09
CA ILE A 144 -5.42 31.28 12.09
C ILE A 144 -5.65 30.70 10.69
N VAL A 145 -6.51 31.40 9.96
CA VAL A 145 -6.91 31.10 8.59
C VAL A 145 -5.76 31.47 7.62
N TYR A 146 -5.07 30.49 7.05
CA TYR A 146 -4.37 30.71 5.77
C TYR A 146 -5.44 30.76 4.67
N GLN A 147 -5.94 31.96 4.38
CA GLN A 147 -7.00 32.19 3.42
C GLN A 147 -6.46 32.10 2.00
N ALA A 148 -6.51 30.92 1.39
CA ALA A 148 -6.28 30.75 -0.04
C ALA A 148 -7.63 30.85 -0.77
N SER A 149 -8.18 32.07 -0.89
CA SER A 149 -9.40 32.56 -1.61
C SER A 149 -10.71 31.73 -1.70
N PHE A 150 -10.72 30.42 -1.47
CA PHE A 150 -11.88 29.54 -1.53
C PHE A 150 -11.91 28.46 -0.43
N PHE A 151 -10.80 28.23 0.30
CA PHE A 151 -10.74 27.26 1.38
C PHE A 151 -9.98 27.82 2.59
N SER A 152 -10.66 27.89 3.74
CA SER A 152 -10.08 28.23 5.04
C SER A 152 -9.84 26.94 5.83
N ILE A 153 -8.63 26.38 5.74
CA ILE A 153 -8.23 25.20 6.54
C ILE A 153 -7.16 25.64 7.53
N SER A 154 -7.41 25.40 8.83
CA SER A 154 -6.41 25.66 9.88
C SER A 154 -5.16 24.80 9.66
N LEU A 155 -3.98 25.37 9.92
CA LEU A 155 -2.69 24.65 9.88
C LEU A 155 -2.70 23.41 10.78
N LYS A 156 -3.45 23.46 11.89
CA LYS A 156 -3.66 22.33 12.82
C LYS A 156 -4.32 21.15 12.09
N THR A 157 -5.40 21.38 11.35
CA THR A 157 -6.10 20.33 10.59
C THR A 157 -5.19 19.73 9.53
N ILE A 158 -4.38 20.55 8.84
CA ILE A 158 -3.41 20.07 7.85
C ILE A 158 -2.35 19.17 8.51
N LEU A 159 -1.84 19.56 9.68
CA LEU A 159 -0.84 18.77 10.41
C LEU A 159 -1.41 17.44 10.88
N VAL A 160 -2.61 17.43 11.47
CA VAL A 160 -3.31 16.20 11.90
C VAL A 160 -3.58 15.29 10.73
N LEU A 161 -4.04 15.84 9.60
CA LEU A 161 -4.27 15.09 8.37
C LEU A 161 -2.96 14.47 7.87
N ALA A 162 -1.86 15.23 7.84
CA ALA A 162 -0.56 14.72 7.39
C ALA A 162 -0.04 13.58 8.29
N VAL A 163 -0.13 13.75 9.62
CA VAL A 163 0.32 12.74 10.60
C VAL A 163 -0.55 11.48 10.52
N SER A 164 -1.88 11.62 10.47
CA SER A 164 -2.81 10.49 10.36
C SER A 164 -2.64 9.72 9.05
N MET A 165 -2.47 10.42 7.92
CA MET A 165 -2.19 9.78 6.63
C MET A 165 -0.89 9.01 6.66
N TYR A 166 0.17 9.59 7.22
CA TYR A 166 1.46 8.92 7.33
C TYR A 166 1.39 7.67 8.22
N PHE A 167 0.70 7.77 9.36
CA PHE A 167 0.40 6.63 10.23
C PHE A 167 -0.30 5.50 9.46
N LEU A 168 -1.40 5.83 8.76
CA LEU A 168 -2.20 4.86 8.03
C LEU A 168 -1.38 4.17 6.94
N VAL A 169 -0.59 4.90 6.16
CA VAL A 169 0.27 4.32 5.11
C VAL A 169 1.21 3.25 5.69
N ILE A 170 1.81 3.51 6.85
CA ILE A 170 2.74 2.56 7.49
C ILE A 170 2.00 1.32 7.97
N VAL A 171 0.90 1.47 8.73
CA VAL A 171 0.15 0.34 9.28
C VAL A 171 -0.48 -0.49 8.16
N MET A 172 -1.06 0.16 7.14
CA MET A 172 -1.62 -0.54 5.97
C MET A 172 -0.56 -1.28 5.17
N THR A 173 0.65 -0.73 5.03
CA THR A 173 1.75 -1.43 4.36
C THR A 173 2.13 -2.70 5.12
N PHE A 174 2.16 -2.66 6.45
CA PHE A 174 2.37 -3.85 7.27
C PHE A 174 1.23 -4.86 7.16
N ARG A 175 -0.03 -4.41 7.28
CA ARG A 175 -1.21 -5.24 7.06
C ARG A 175 -1.17 -5.93 5.70
N PHE A 176 -0.88 -5.19 4.63
CA PHE A 176 -0.82 -5.75 3.28
C PHE A 176 0.29 -6.81 3.14
N PHE A 177 1.40 -6.65 3.86
CA PHE A 177 2.40 -7.71 3.97
C PHE A 177 1.87 -8.96 4.67
N ILE A 178 1.12 -8.82 5.77
CA ILE A 178 0.44 -9.94 6.41
C ILE A 178 -0.58 -10.59 5.47
N ASP A 179 -1.38 -9.80 4.74
CA ASP A 179 -2.35 -10.31 3.77
C ASP A 179 -1.67 -11.09 2.64
N ILE A 180 -0.49 -10.65 2.19
CA ILE A 180 0.32 -11.41 1.25
C ILE A 180 0.85 -12.71 1.87
N LEU A 181 1.32 -12.69 3.13
CA LEU A 181 1.77 -13.91 3.80
C LEU A 181 0.62 -14.91 3.96
N ILE A 182 -0.58 -14.43 4.28
CA ILE A 182 -1.82 -15.22 4.29
C ILE A 182 -2.07 -15.77 2.89
N PHE A 183 -2.00 -14.94 1.85
CA PHE A 183 -2.20 -15.40 0.48
C PHE A 183 -1.18 -16.48 0.06
N LEU A 184 0.06 -16.41 0.56
CA LEU A 184 1.10 -17.41 0.30
C LEU A 184 0.96 -18.67 1.19
N SER A 185 0.11 -18.64 2.22
CA SER A 185 -0.14 -19.79 3.09
C SER A 185 -0.61 -21.00 2.28
N PRO A 186 -0.16 -22.22 2.60
CA PRO A 186 -0.57 -23.43 1.89
C PRO A 186 -1.93 -23.99 2.34
N ILE A 187 -2.53 -23.49 3.43
CA ILE A 187 -3.68 -24.13 4.08
C ILE A 187 -4.92 -23.22 4.01
N PRO A 188 -5.93 -23.51 3.16
CA PRO A 188 -7.12 -22.67 2.98
C PRO A 188 -7.93 -22.39 4.26
N LEU A 189 -7.87 -23.32 5.21
CA LEU A 189 -8.55 -23.19 6.50
C LEU A 189 -7.90 -22.09 7.36
N ILE A 190 -6.57 -21.98 7.34
CA ILE A 190 -5.84 -20.91 8.04
C ILE A 190 -6.19 -19.56 7.42
N ASP A 191 -6.32 -19.50 6.10
CA ASP A 191 -6.64 -18.26 5.38
C ASP A 191 -8.01 -17.72 5.79
N THR A 192 -9.00 -18.61 5.88
CA THR A 192 -10.36 -18.27 6.32
C THR A 192 -10.38 -17.81 7.78
N ILE A 193 -9.68 -18.52 8.68
CA ILE A 193 -9.57 -18.12 10.09
C ILE A 193 -8.95 -16.73 10.22
N LEU A 194 -7.86 -16.47 9.49
CA LEU A 194 -7.17 -15.18 9.54
C LEU A 194 -7.99 -14.06 8.92
N GLU A 195 -8.80 -14.34 7.91
CA GLU A 195 -9.74 -13.37 7.33
C GLU A 195 -10.89 -13.01 8.28
N VAL A 196 -11.52 -14.01 8.90
CA VAL A 196 -12.53 -13.79 9.94
C VAL A 196 -11.93 -13.06 11.15
N SER A 197 -10.72 -13.43 11.56
CA SER A 197 -10.01 -12.79 12.68
C SER A 197 -9.77 -11.30 12.42
N LYS A 198 -9.46 -10.90 11.19
CA LYS A 198 -9.33 -9.48 10.82
C LYS A 198 -10.63 -8.71 10.96
N ILE A 199 -11.76 -9.32 10.56
CA ILE A 199 -13.09 -8.73 10.71
C ILE A 199 -13.42 -8.55 12.19
N VAL A 200 -13.27 -9.61 12.99
CA VAL A 200 -13.52 -9.57 14.44
C VAL A 200 -12.65 -8.54 15.13
N LEU A 201 -11.35 -8.51 14.80
CA LEU A 201 -10.39 -7.55 15.34
C LEU A 201 -10.80 -6.11 15.01
N SER A 202 -11.24 -5.85 13.78
CA SER A 202 -11.74 -4.53 13.37
C SER A 202 -12.95 -4.09 14.20
N ILE A 203 -13.93 -4.97 14.41
CA ILE A 203 -15.12 -4.70 15.24
C ILE A 203 -14.69 -4.35 16.67
N VAL A 204 -13.82 -5.16 17.27
CA VAL A 204 -13.32 -4.93 18.63
C VAL A 204 -12.62 -3.58 18.73
N PHE A 205 -11.77 -3.23 17.76
CA PHE A 205 -11.09 -1.94 17.75
C PHE A 205 -12.03 -0.75 17.59
N VAL A 206 -13.11 -0.87 16.81
CA VAL A 206 -14.14 0.18 16.72
C VAL A 206 -14.84 0.37 18.07
N LEU A 207 -15.18 -0.71 18.75
CA LEU A 207 -15.81 -0.60 20.07
C LEU A 207 -14.85 0.02 21.10
N ILE A 208 -13.58 -0.38 21.10
CA ILE A 208 -12.56 0.23 21.96
C ILE A 208 -12.38 1.72 21.63
N SER A 209 -12.41 2.12 20.36
CA SER A 209 -12.24 3.54 19.98
C SER A 209 -13.40 4.42 20.45
N ILE A 210 -14.61 3.86 20.56
CA ILE A 210 -15.78 4.57 21.09
C ILE A 210 -15.77 4.59 22.63
N ILE A 211 -15.49 3.45 23.28
CA ILE A 211 -15.54 3.32 24.75
C ILE A 211 -14.35 4.02 25.42
N SER A 212 -13.15 3.83 24.89
CA SER A 212 -11.90 4.36 25.44
C SER A 212 -10.96 4.82 24.31
N PRO A 213 -11.13 6.06 23.84
CA PRO A 213 -10.29 6.64 22.78
C PRO A 213 -8.79 6.57 23.10
N ILE A 214 -8.40 6.83 24.35
CA ILE A 214 -7.01 6.77 24.81
C ILE A 214 -6.44 5.36 24.61
N THR A 215 -7.16 4.34 25.04
CA THR A 215 -6.74 2.95 24.89
C THR A 215 -6.59 2.58 23.42
N SER A 216 -7.50 3.02 22.55
CA SER A 216 -7.39 2.81 21.10
C SER A 216 -6.13 3.45 20.52
N VAL A 217 -5.80 4.68 20.94
CA VAL A 217 -4.56 5.37 20.51
C VAL A 217 -3.31 4.65 20.99
N ILE A 218 -3.29 4.12 22.22
CA ILE A 218 -2.16 3.32 22.72
C ILE A 218 -1.95 2.08 21.86
N PHE A 219 -3.01 1.32 21.58
CA PHE A 219 -2.91 0.16 20.70
C PHE A 219 -2.51 0.55 19.27
N SER A 220 -3.01 1.68 18.77
CA SER A 220 -2.61 2.26 17.47
C SER A 220 -1.10 2.53 17.44
N GLY A 221 -0.56 3.15 18.50
CA GLY A 221 0.87 3.42 18.65
C GLY A 221 1.71 2.14 18.68
N ILE A 222 1.27 1.12 19.43
CA ILE A 222 1.95 -0.19 19.47
C ILE A 222 1.95 -0.84 18.07
N MET A 223 0.80 -0.88 17.40
CA MET A 223 0.70 -1.41 16.03
C MET A 223 1.61 -0.66 15.06
N PHE A 224 1.70 0.66 15.21
CA PHE A 224 2.58 1.48 14.39
C PHE A 224 4.07 1.20 14.61
N ILE A 225 4.50 1.01 15.86
CA ILE A 225 5.89 0.64 16.17
C ILE A 225 6.23 -0.71 15.56
N VAL A 226 5.36 -1.70 15.74
CA VAL A 226 5.52 -3.03 15.11
C VAL A 226 5.58 -2.90 13.59
N ALA A 227 4.64 -2.15 13.00
CA ALA A 227 4.60 -1.91 11.56
C ALA A 227 5.88 -1.24 11.04
N LEU A 228 6.44 -0.27 11.78
CA LEU A 228 7.68 0.42 11.44
C LEU A 228 8.88 -0.51 11.40
N PHE A 229 8.97 -1.42 12.38
CA PHE A 229 10.03 -2.43 12.43
C PHE A 229 10.01 -3.31 11.17
N PHE A 230 8.81 -3.74 10.74
CA PHE A 230 8.64 -4.59 9.56
C PHE A 230 8.51 -3.81 8.23
N TYR A 231 8.36 -2.49 8.26
CA TYR A 231 8.03 -1.66 7.10
C TYR A 231 9.00 -1.84 5.93
N ARG A 232 10.31 -1.89 6.21
CA ARG A 232 11.33 -2.07 5.16
C ARG A 232 11.21 -3.43 4.48
N LYS A 233 10.92 -4.48 5.25
CA LYS A 233 10.74 -5.84 4.72
C LYS A 233 9.44 -5.90 3.91
N SER A 234 8.36 -5.36 4.47
CA SER A 234 7.06 -5.26 3.80
C SER A 234 7.16 -4.58 2.44
N ILE A 235 7.72 -3.36 2.36
CA ILE A 235 7.83 -2.62 1.08
C ILE A 235 8.54 -3.44 0.00
N ARG A 236 9.63 -4.14 0.35
CA ARG A 236 10.40 -4.94 -0.61
C ARG A 236 9.54 -6.05 -1.19
N LEU A 237 8.87 -6.79 -0.32
CA LEU A 237 8.01 -7.91 -0.71
C LEU A 237 6.83 -7.41 -1.56
N VAL A 238 6.15 -6.36 -1.11
CA VAL A 238 5.06 -5.70 -1.83
C VAL A 238 5.48 -5.23 -3.22
N THR A 239 6.64 -4.57 -3.32
CA THR A 239 7.17 -4.08 -4.59
C THR A 239 7.48 -5.25 -5.53
N ARG A 240 8.08 -6.32 -5.01
CA ARG A 240 8.41 -7.53 -5.77
C ARG A 240 7.15 -8.17 -6.35
N ILE A 241 6.14 -8.42 -5.53
CA ILE A 241 4.89 -9.04 -5.99
C ILE A 241 4.14 -8.13 -6.97
N LYS A 242 4.07 -6.83 -6.71
CA LYS A 242 3.46 -5.88 -7.65
C LYS A 242 4.15 -5.95 -9.03
N TYR A 243 5.46 -6.02 -9.03
CA TYR A 243 6.24 -6.08 -10.25
C TYR A 243 6.10 -7.43 -10.99
N LEU A 244 6.06 -8.55 -10.26
CA LEU A 244 5.98 -9.90 -10.85
C LEU A 244 4.57 -10.32 -11.27
N LEU A 245 3.53 -9.88 -10.55
CA LEU A 245 2.14 -10.29 -10.80
C LEU A 245 1.28 -9.17 -11.38
N VAL A 246 1.26 -8.01 -10.74
CA VAL A 246 0.34 -6.92 -11.11
C VAL A 246 0.76 -6.27 -12.43
N TYR A 247 2.06 -6.03 -12.65
CA TYR A 247 2.53 -5.39 -13.88
C TYR A 247 2.24 -6.24 -15.12
N PRO A 248 2.46 -7.57 -15.14
CA PRO A 248 2.03 -8.40 -16.26
C PRO A 248 0.55 -8.32 -16.57
N ILE A 249 -0.31 -8.32 -15.55
CA ILE A 249 -1.76 -8.18 -15.73
C ILE A 249 -2.10 -6.83 -16.41
N LEU A 250 -1.50 -5.74 -15.95
CA LEU A 250 -1.71 -4.41 -16.54
C LEU A 250 -1.14 -4.31 -17.96
N ASN A 251 -0.02 -5.00 -18.22
CA ASN A 251 0.64 -5.00 -19.52
C ASN A 251 -0.08 -5.83 -20.58
N VAL A 252 -1.06 -6.68 -20.22
CA VAL A 252 -1.91 -7.39 -21.20
C VAL A 252 -2.58 -6.43 -22.19
N PHE A 253 -2.91 -5.23 -21.71
CA PHE A 253 -3.61 -4.20 -22.49
C PHE A 253 -2.68 -3.21 -23.18
N ARG A 254 -1.37 -3.30 -22.94
CA ARG A 254 -0.38 -2.38 -23.49
C ARG A 254 0.17 -2.90 -24.81
N LYS A 255 0.45 -1.97 -25.73
CA LYS A 255 1.09 -2.29 -27.02
C LYS A 255 2.55 -2.67 -26.79
N LYS A 256 3.10 -3.54 -27.65
CA LYS A 256 4.51 -3.98 -27.62
C LYS A 256 5.47 -2.80 -27.44
N ASP A 257 5.31 -1.76 -28.25
CA ASP A 257 6.21 -0.60 -28.26
C ASP A 257 6.22 0.10 -26.89
N THR A 258 5.06 0.24 -26.24
CA THR A 258 4.99 0.85 -24.90
C THR A 258 5.60 0.01 -23.78
N ILE A 259 5.86 -1.28 -24.02
CA ILE A 259 6.43 -2.22 -23.05
C ILE A 259 7.96 -2.33 -23.23
N LEU A 260 8.43 -2.34 -24.48
CA LEU A 260 9.83 -2.59 -24.80
C LEU A 260 10.63 -1.32 -25.10
N THR A 261 10.00 -0.28 -25.63
CA THR A 261 10.71 0.88 -26.16
C THR A 261 10.19 2.19 -25.60
N ASN A 262 11.06 3.20 -25.58
CA ASN A 262 10.67 4.58 -25.33
C ASN A 262 10.73 5.37 -26.65
N GLY A 263 10.08 4.84 -27.69
CA GLY A 263 10.02 5.42 -29.04
C GLY A 263 11.05 4.85 -30.01
N THR A 264 12.32 4.75 -29.62
CA THR A 264 13.41 4.30 -30.54
C THR A 264 14.39 3.31 -29.91
N THR A 265 14.64 3.37 -28.60
CA THR A 265 15.58 2.50 -27.91
C THR A 265 14.90 1.61 -26.86
N LEU A 266 15.54 0.48 -26.55
CA LEU A 266 15.13 -0.43 -25.48
C LEU A 266 14.98 0.35 -24.16
N SER A 267 13.80 0.27 -23.55
CA SER A 267 13.48 0.86 -22.26
C SER A 267 12.51 -0.07 -21.51
N ILE A 268 13.06 -1.02 -20.77
CA ILE A 268 12.30 -2.05 -20.07
C ILE A 268 12.36 -1.85 -18.55
N LEU A 269 11.27 -2.15 -17.85
CA LEU A 269 11.28 -2.17 -16.39
C LEU A 269 11.93 -3.47 -15.89
N VAL A 270 12.85 -3.34 -14.93
CA VAL A 270 13.56 -4.45 -14.27
C VAL A 270 13.50 -4.29 -12.74
N TYR A 271 13.44 -5.42 -12.03
CA TYR A 271 13.51 -5.45 -10.57
C TYR A 271 14.93 -5.81 -10.11
N ILE A 272 15.47 -5.00 -9.20
CA ILE A 272 16.84 -5.11 -8.71
C ILE A 272 16.88 -6.09 -7.53
N ASN A 273 17.44 -7.28 -7.78
CA ASN A 273 17.49 -8.36 -6.79
C ASN A 273 18.75 -8.31 -5.91
N LYS A 274 19.87 -7.80 -6.44
CA LYS A 274 21.10 -7.53 -5.68
C LYS A 274 21.42 -6.02 -5.71
N GLU A 275 21.96 -5.49 -4.62
CA GLU A 275 22.30 -4.07 -4.52
C GLU A 275 23.45 -3.72 -5.50
N THR A 276 23.28 -2.62 -6.23
CA THR A 276 24.29 -2.04 -7.13
C THR A 276 24.93 -0.81 -6.47
N LYS A 277 25.83 -0.09 -7.15
CA LYS A 277 26.55 1.05 -6.55
C LYS A 277 25.60 2.17 -6.15
N GLN A 278 24.54 2.44 -6.94
CA GLN A 278 23.58 3.51 -6.65
C GLN A 278 22.17 3.03 -6.28
N PHE A 279 21.81 1.79 -6.62
CA PHE A 279 20.49 1.23 -6.39
C PHE A 279 20.46 0.12 -5.34
N LYS A 280 19.53 0.26 -4.38
CA LYS A 280 19.33 -0.73 -3.32
C LYS A 280 18.49 -1.91 -3.80
N LYS A 281 18.74 -3.11 -3.26
CA LYS A 281 17.87 -4.29 -3.41
C LYS A 281 16.40 -3.95 -3.15
N GLY A 282 15.51 -4.47 -4.01
CA GLY A 282 14.06 -4.34 -3.88
C GLY A 282 13.46 -3.10 -4.51
N LYS A 283 14.12 -2.55 -5.54
CA LYS A 283 13.62 -1.41 -6.32
C LYS A 283 13.38 -1.83 -7.77
N VAL A 284 12.40 -1.18 -8.39
CA VAL A 284 12.14 -1.28 -9.83
C VAL A 284 12.77 -0.06 -10.50
N ALA A 285 13.56 -0.29 -11.53
CA ALA A 285 14.19 0.72 -12.36
C ALA A 285 13.93 0.42 -13.85
N ARG A 286 14.16 1.40 -14.72
CA ARG A 286 14.18 1.18 -16.17
C ARG A 286 15.60 0.85 -16.61
N LEU A 287 15.76 -0.23 -17.34
CA LEU A 287 16.95 -0.53 -18.10
C LEU A 287 16.81 0.10 -19.48
N GLU A 288 17.63 1.11 -19.76
CA GLU A 288 17.63 1.84 -21.02
C GLU A 288 18.94 1.61 -21.76
N LYS A 289 18.85 1.29 -23.05
CA LYS A 289 20.01 1.29 -23.94
C LYS A 289 20.14 2.68 -24.56
N ARG A 290 21.30 3.31 -24.39
CA ARG A 290 21.69 4.53 -25.10
C ARG A 290 23.01 4.27 -25.80
N ASP A 291 23.00 4.38 -27.12
CA ASP A 291 24.14 4.05 -27.98
C ASP A 291 24.63 2.61 -27.72
N ASN A 292 25.83 2.47 -27.14
CA ASN A 292 26.45 1.18 -26.81
C ASN A 292 26.53 0.91 -25.29
N GLN A 293 25.92 1.77 -24.47
CA GLN A 293 25.92 1.68 -23.02
C GLN A 293 24.53 1.38 -22.47
N ILE A 294 24.49 0.72 -21.32
CA ILE A 294 23.26 0.29 -20.67
C ILE A 294 23.14 0.99 -19.32
N PHE A 295 22.02 1.67 -19.12
CA PHE A 295 21.78 2.49 -17.93
C PHE A 295 20.59 1.95 -17.15
N LEU A 296 20.73 1.94 -15.82
CA LEU A 296 19.59 1.86 -14.91
C LEU A 296 19.12 3.25 -14.53
N LEU A 297 17.87 3.55 -14.86
CA LEU A 297 17.25 4.84 -14.62
C LEU A 297 16.06 4.72 -13.66
N GLN A 298 16.04 5.55 -12.63
CA GLN A 298 14.89 5.73 -11.75
C GLN A 298 14.43 7.19 -11.76
N LYS A 299 13.32 7.43 -12.46
CA LYS A 299 12.63 8.73 -12.41
C LYS A 299 12.10 8.99 -11.01
N ARG A 300 12.31 10.21 -10.53
CA ARG A 300 11.83 10.69 -9.24
C ARG A 300 11.05 11.97 -9.48
N PHE A 301 9.89 12.09 -8.86
CA PHE A 301 8.95 13.18 -9.13
C PHE A 301 9.47 14.55 -8.66
N LEU A 302 10.25 14.60 -7.56
CA LEU A 302 10.73 15.85 -6.94
C LEU A 302 12.26 15.94 -6.80
N LEU A 303 13.00 14.93 -7.26
CA LEU A 303 14.46 14.85 -7.10
C LEU A 303 15.10 14.55 -8.45
N ALA A 304 16.38 14.91 -8.57
CA ALA A 304 17.21 14.50 -9.69
C ALA A 304 17.06 12.99 -9.92
N HIS A 305 16.96 12.63 -11.21
CA HIS A 305 16.89 11.25 -11.62
C HIS A 305 18.15 10.52 -11.16
N LYS A 306 17.97 9.27 -10.72
CA LYS A 306 19.11 8.40 -10.47
C LYS A 306 19.44 7.63 -11.73
N GLU A 307 20.70 7.64 -12.10
CA GLU A 307 21.23 6.97 -13.27
C GLU A 307 22.54 6.28 -12.90
N GLU A 308 22.65 5.01 -13.25
CA GLU A 308 23.86 4.20 -13.07
C GLU A 308 24.12 3.45 -14.37
N GLU A 309 25.32 3.59 -14.92
CA GLU A 309 25.78 2.73 -16.01
C GLU A 309 26.08 1.33 -15.46
N ILE A 310 25.57 0.31 -16.14
CA ILE A 310 25.80 -1.09 -15.78
C ILE A 310 26.44 -1.82 -16.94
N THR A 311 27.57 -2.47 -16.64
CA THR A 311 28.21 -3.41 -17.55
C THR A 311 27.57 -4.78 -17.43
N LEU A 312 27.07 -5.32 -18.55
CA LEU A 312 26.46 -6.66 -18.62
C LEU A 312 27.42 -7.73 -19.15
N GLU A 313 28.72 -7.59 -18.89
CA GLU A 313 29.72 -8.60 -19.27
C GLU A 313 29.41 -9.95 -18.62
N ASN A 314 29.46 -11.02 -19.42
CA ASN A 314 29.19 -12.42 -19.02
C ASN A 314 27.83 -12.63 -18.33
N CYS A 315 26.87 -11.73 -18.57
CA CYS A 315 25.51 -11.95 -18.13
C CYS A 315 24.82 -12.96 -19.05
N TYR A 316 23.83 -13.65 -18.51
CA TYR A 316 22.96 -14.56 -19.24
C TYR A 316 21.52 -14.45 -18.75
N LEU A 317 20.58 -14.83 -19.62
CA LEU A 317 19.15 -14.86 -19.34
C LEU A 317 18.70 -16.29 -19.01
N THR A 318 18.13 -16.45 -17.82
CA THR A 318 17.50 -17.70 -17.37
C THR A 318 16.01 -17.46 -17.21
N GLN A 319 15.21 -18.07 -18.09
CA GLN A 319 13.75 -17.97 -18.03
C GLN A 319 13.17 -19.06 -17.13
N THR A 320 12.36 -18.63 -16.17
CA THR A 320 11.53 -19.49 -15.31
C THR A 320 10.08 -19.44 -15.77
N HIS A 321 9.15 -20.06 -15.02
CA HIS A 321 7.72 -19.98 -15.35
C HIS A 321 7.14 -18.58 -15.04
N LEU A 322 7.66 -17.93 -13.99
CA LEU A 322 7.19 -16.62 -13.53
C LEU A 322 7.94 -15.41 -14.10
N ASP A 323 9.24 -15.54 -14.28
CA ASP A 323 10.13 -14.41 -14.54
C ASP A 323 11.31 -14.80 -15.43
N THR A 324 12.16 -13.83 -15.74
CA THR A 324 13.44 -14.06 -16.39
C THR A 324 14.51 -13.38 -15.56
N ASN A 325 15.50 -14.15 -15.12
CA ASN A 325 16.63 -13.64 -14.37
C ASN A 325 17.76 -13.30 -15.34
N LEU A 326 18.23 -12.06 -15.28
CA LEU A 326 19.45 -11.58 -15.91
C LEU A 326 20.54 -11.58 -14.83
N THR A 327 21.46 -12.52 -14.93
CA THR A 327 22.50 -12.77 -13.93
C THR A 327 23.86 -12.97 -14.56
N ASN A 328 24.91 -12.57 -13.86
CA ASN A 328 26.29 -12.92 -14.18
C ASN A 328 26.70 -14.22 -13.45
N GLU A 329 27.71 -14.95 -13.92
CA GLU A 329 28.26 -16.16 -13.29
C GLU A 329 28.69 -15.93 -11.83
N ILE A 330 29.23 -14.76 -11.54
CA ILE A 330 29.68 -14.34 -10.20
C ILE A 330 28.46 -13.96 -9.31
N GLY A 331 27.29 -13.73 -9.91
CA GLY A 331 26.07 -13.35 -9.20
C GLY A 331 26.08 -11.91 -8.66
N ASP A 332 26.98 -11.05 -9.13
CA ASP A 332 27.08 -9.64 -8.72
C ASP A 332 26.02 -8.73 -9.32
N THR A 333 25.63 -9.01 -10.57
CA THR A 333 24.48 -8.39 -11.22
C THR A 333 23.34 -9.39 -11.19
N SER A 334 22.20 -9.01 -10.59
CA SER A 334 20.97 -9.81 -10.60
C SER A 334 19.76 -8.90 -10.79
N LEU A 335 19.21 -8.93 -12.01
CA LEU A 335 18.03 -8.19 -12.42
C LEU A 335 16.93 -9.18 -12.83
N ILE A 336 15.69 -8.86 -12.47
CA ILE A 336 14.53 -9.73 -12.75
C ILE A 336 13.60 -9.02 -13.72
N LEU A 337 13.29 -9.68 -14.84
CA LEU A 337 12.28 -9.28 -15.80
C LEU A 337 10.99 -10.05 -15.51
N ASN A 338 9.86 -9.36 -15.45
CA ASN A 338 8.57 -10.03 -15.21
C ASN A 338 8.09 -10.82 -16.45
N ARG A 339 7.04 -11.62 -16.27
CA ARG A 339 6.46 -12.48 -17.32
C ARG A 339 6.06 -11.77 -18.62
N SER A 340 5.81 -10.47 -18.60
CA SER A 340 5.43 -9.71 -19.82
C SER A 340 6.50 -9.82 -20.91
N TYR A 341 7.76 -9.97 -20.52
CA TYR A 341 8.91 -9.97 -21.42
C TYR A 341 9.25 -11.34 -22.00
N HIS A 342 8.61 -12.43 -21.52
CA HIS A 342 8.86 -13.79 -21.99
C HIS A 342 8.71 -13.95 -23.51
N LYS A 343 7.74 -13.25 -24.11
CA LYS A 343 7.50 -13.27 -25.56
C LYS A 343 8.54 -12.53 -26.38
N PHE A 344 9.30 -11.65 -25.74
CA PHE A 344 10.25 -10.73 -26.37
C PHE A 344 11.69 -11.02 -25.94
N ILE A 345 11.92 -12.17 -25.29
CA ILE A 345 13.21 -12.51 -24.69
C ILE A 345 14.32 -12.57 -25.75
N ASP A 346 14.01 -13.02 -26.97
CA ASP A 346 14.97 -13.07 -28.07
C ASP A 346 15.38 -11.67 -28.57
N GLU A 347 14.43 -10.73 -28.61
CA GLU A 347 14.70 -9.34 -28.97
C GLU A 347 15.53 -8.65 -27.89
N ILE A 348 15.18 -8.88 -26.61
CA ILE A 348 15.90 -8.32 -25.46
C ILE A 348 17.33 -8.87 -25.40
N ALA A 349 17.52 -10.18 -25.59
CA ALA A 349 18.83 -10.82 -25.63
C ALA A 349 19.72 -10.22 -26.73
N LYS A 350 19.15 -10.01 -27.93
CA LYS A 350 19.86 -9.41 -29.06
C LYS A 350 20.24 -7.95 -28.80
N GLU A 351 19.34 -7.16 -28.22
CA GLU A 351 19.63 -5.75 -27.93
C GLU A 351 20.62 -5.55 -26.78
N LEU A 352 20.59 -6.43 -25.78
CA LEU A 352 21.51 -6.41 -24.64
C LEU A 352 22.84 -7.12 -24.92
N GLN A 353 22.97 -7.86 -26.04
CA GLN A 353 24.13 -8.70 -26.38
C GLN A 353 24.42 -9.77 -25.32
N VAL A 354 23.38 -10.50 -24.91
CA VAL A 354 23.42 -11.47 -23.81
C VAL A 354 22.86 -12.82 -24.27
N ASP A 355 23.47 -13.93 -23.84
CA ASP A 355 23.04 -15.29 -24.17
C ASP A 355 21.84 -15.78 -23.34
N ILE A 356 21.03 -16.66 -23.91
CA ILE A 356 19.89 -17.31 -23.25
C ILE A 356 20.27 -18.74 -22.86
N GLN A 357 20.49 -19.00 -21.56
CA GLN A 357 20.87 -20.33 -21.06
C GLN A 357 19.68 -21.28 -20.92
N LYS A 358 18.50 -20.75 -20.56
CA LYS A 358 17.30 -21.56 -20.34
C LYS A 358 16.05 -20.84 -20.84
N LYS A 359 15.28 -21.50 -21.70
CA LYS A 359 13.93 -21.06 -22.10
C LYS A 359 12.87 -21.90 -21.39
N ALA A 360 11.85 -21.24 -20.86
CA ALA A 360 10.68 -21.93 -20.31
C ALA A 360 9.72 -22.29 -21.45
N THR A 361 9.27 -23.53 -21.51
CA THR A 361 8.22 -23.97 -22.44
C THR A 361 6.86 -23.47 -21.94
N LEU A 362 6.39 -22.36 -22.49
CA LEU A 362 5.09 -21.77 -22.15
C LEU A 362 4.04 -22.13 -23.21
N SER A 363 3.16 -23.09 -22.90
CA SER A 363 1.96 -23.39 -23.68
C SER A 363 0.83 -22.40 -23.37
N LEU A 364 1.05 -21.11 -23.65
CA LEU A 364 0.00 -20.10 -23.49
C LEU A 364 -0.94 -20.12 -24.70
N ASN A 365 -2.06 -20.84 -24.57
CA ASN A 365 -3.13 -20.82 -25.57
C ASN A 365 -3.89 -19.48 -25.49
N LEU A 366 -3.48 -18.52 -26.32
CA LEU A 366 -3.89 -17.10 -26.25
C LEU A 366 -5.19 -16.78 -27.03
N ASN A 367 -5.85 -17.79 -27.60
CA ASN A 367 -7.01 -17.62 -28.48
C ASN A 367 -8.36 -17.60 -27.74
N THR A 368 -8.42 -16.94 -26.59
CA THR A 368 -9.63 -16.90 -25.74
C THR A 368 -9.86 -15.53 -25.11
N GLY A 369 -11.10 -15.26 -24.70
CA GLY A 369 -11.55 -13.97 -24.14
C GLY A 369 -10.81 -13.53 -22.88
N PHE A 370 -11.02 -12.27 -22.48
CA PHE A 370 -10.31 -11.59 -21.38
C PHE A 370 -10.14 -12.43 -20.09
N LEU A 371 -11.23 -13.03 -19.61
CA LEU A 371 -11.23 -13.87 -18.41
C LEU A 371 -10.37 -15.13 -18.56
N ALA A 372 -10.33 -15.71 -19.75
CA ALA A 372 -9.51 -16.90 -20.02
C ALA A 372 -8.01 -16.55 -20.12
N LYS A 373 -7.67 -15.36 -20.66
CA LYS A 373 -6.28 -14.85 -20.65
C LYS A 373 -5.78 -14.62 -19.22
N LEU A 374 -6.59 -14.05 -18.34
CA LEU A 374 -6.22 -13.87 -16.92
C LEU A 374 -6.15 -15.20 -16.18
N LYS A 375 -7.12 -16.09 -16.37
CA LYS A 375 -7.19 -17.40 -15.70
C LYS A 375 -6.00 -18.31 -16.07
N ASN A 376 -5.50 -18.21 -17.29
CA ASN A 376 -4.37 -19.01 -17.78
C ASN A 376 -3.01 -18.31 -17.61
N MET A 377 -2.97 -17.06 -17.10
CA MET A 377 -1.74 -16.30 -16.95
C MET A 377 -0.85 -16.81 -15.81
N PHE A 378 -1.44 -17.32 -14.74
CA PHE A 378 -0.70 -17.88 -13.61
C PHE A 378 -1.18 -19.30 -13.29
N THR A 379 -0.26 -20.25 -13.26
CA THR A 379 -0.50 -21.67 -12.99
C THR A 379 -0.21 -22.02 -11.52
N LYS A 380 -0.49 -23.26 -11.12
CA LYS A 380 -0.13 -23.73 -9.76
C LYS A 380 1.39 -23.76 -9.54
N SER A 381 2.18 -23.98 -10.59
CA SER A 381 3.66 -23.96 -10.51
C SER A 381 4.18 -22.55 -10.25
N ASP A 382 3.53 -21.53 -10.81
CA ASP A 382 3.85 -20.12 -10.55
C ASP A 382 3.65 -19.77 -9.07
N ILE A 383 2.55 -20.22 -8.47
CA ILE A 383 2.31 -20.01 -7.03
C ILE A 383 3.33 -20.78 -6.18
N ALA A 384 3.73 -21.98 -6.59
CA ALA A 384 4.77 -22.76 -5.90
C ALA A 384 6.15 -22.10 -6.00
N GLU A 385 6.48 -21.53 -7.15
CA GLU A 385 7.74 -20.81 -7.37
C GLU A 385 7.79 -19.52 -6.55
N LEU A 386 6.68 -18.77 -6.46
CA LEU A 386 6.55 -17.65 -5.53
C LEU A 386 6.77 -18.06 -4.06
N LYS A 387 6.39 -19.28 -3.69
CA LYS A 387 6.54 -19.83 -2.32
C LYS A 387 7.97 -20.30 -2.02
N SER A 388 8.74 -20.72 -3.03
CA SER A 388 10.11 -21.25 -2.85
C SER A 388 11.20 -20.18 -2.88
N ILE A 389 10.85 -18.93 -3.19
CA ILE A 389 11.79 -17.83 -3.29
C ILE A 389 12.20 -17.37 -1.88
N PRO A 390 13.50 -17.43 -1.50
CA PRO A 390 13.96 -16.90 -0.23
C PRO A 390 13.94 -15.35 -0.21
N ASP A 391 13.62 -14.78 0.96
CA ASP A 391 13.56 -13.32 1.26
C ASP A 391 14.93 -12.61 1.18
#